data_AF-A0AAJ1ZAJ2-F1
#
_entry.id   AF-A0AAJ1ZAJ2-F1
#
_cell.length_a   1.000
_cell.length_b   1.000
_cell.length_c   1.000
_cell.angle_alpha   90.00
_cell.angle_beta   90.00
_cell.angle_gamma   90.00
#
_symmetry.space_group_name_H-M   'P 1'
#
loop_
_entity.id
_entity.type
_entity.pdbx_description
1 polymer ?
#
loop_
_entity_poly.entity_id
_entity_poly.type
_entity_poly.pdbx_seq_one_letter_code
_entity_poly.pdbx_strand_id
1 'polypeptide(L)'
;MLFIVNWTALPEVQKTAAERFLQSGGAPPDGVRLLGRWHGIGSIRGFAVCECSEVEPIAQWALAWADLFSLDIVPAMTDEQVGKLLAQAAGR
;
A
#
# COMPACT_ATOMS: atom_id res chain seq x y z
N MET A 1 -3.42 2.26 -12.60
CA MET A 1 -3.73 1.00 -11.90
C MET A 1 -3.89 1.30 -10.41
N LEU A 2 -4.77 0.58 -9.72
CA LEU A 2 -4.95 0.67 -8.27
C LEU A 2 -4.17 -0.44 -7.58
N PHE A 3 -3.55 -0.12 -6.45
CA PHE A 3 -2.84 -1.08 -5.62
C PHE A 3 -3.19 -0.88 -4.15
N ILE A 4 -3.29 -1.99 -3.43
CA ILE A 4 -3.34 -2.02 -1.96
C ILE A 4 -1.96 -2.47 -1.48
N VAL A 5 -1.31 -1.64 -0.68
CA VAL A 5 -0.01 -1.90 -0.04
C VAL A 5 -0.26 -2.14 1.43
N ASN A 6 -0.20 -3.39 1.88
CA ASN A 6 -0.28 -3.79 3.28
C ASN A 6 1.13 -3.85 3.88
N TRP A 7 1.26 -3.45 5.15
CA TRP A 7 2.48 -3.70 5.92
C TRP A 7 2.17 -4.21 7.32
N THR A 8 3.10 -5.00 7.84
CA THR A 8 3.16 -5.39 9.24
C THR A 8 4.61 -5.50 9.70
N ALA A 9 4.84 -5.40 11.00
CA ALA A 9 6.16 -5.63 11.59
C ALA A 9 6.07 -6.11 13.03
N LEU A 10 7.17 -6.64 13.54
CA LEU A 10 7.31 -6.98 14.95
C LEU A 10 7.66 -5.72 15.79
N PRO A 11 7.33 -5.67 17.09
CA PRO A 11 7.48 -4.47 17.90
C PRO A 11 8.91 -3.89 17.97
N GLU A 12 9.94 -4.70 17.75
CA GLU A 12 11.34 -4.30 17.91
C GLU A 12 11.74 -3.19 16.94
N VAL A 13 11.11 -3.11 15.76
CA VAL A 13 11.39 -2.06 14.76
C VAL A 13 10.61 -0.77 15.01
N GLN A 14 9.74 -0.70 16.04
CA GLN A 14 8.82 0.42 16.25
C GLN A 14 9.53 1.77 16.27
N LYS A 15 10.64 1.88 17.02
CA LYS A 15 11.37 3.14 17.16
C LYS A 15 11.99 3.57 15.83
N THR A 16 12.71 2.66 15.17
CA THR A 16 13.37 2.94 13.89
C THR A 16 12.36 3.27 12.79
N ALA A 17 11.23 2.54 12.74
CA ALA A 17 10.14 2.83 11.82
C ALA A 17 9.50 4.19 12.07
N ALA A 18 9.26 4.55 13.34
CA ALA A 18 8.73 5.86 13.71
C ALA A 18 9.70 7.00 13.34
N GLU A 19 10.99 6.84 13.61
CA GLU A 19 12.01 7.83 13.25
C GLU A 19 12.07 8.05 11.73
N ARG A 20 12.12 6.97 10.93
CA ARG A 20 12.11 7.05 9.46
C ARG A 20 10.82 7.69 8.94
N PHE A 21 9.68 7.36 9.56
CA PHE A 21 8.39 7.94 9.19
C PHE A 21 8.33 9.44 9.50
N LEU A 22 8.82 9.88 10.66
CA LEU A 22 8.87 11.30 11.03
C LEU A 22 9.79 12.11 10.11
N GLN A 23 10.84 11.50 9.55
CA GLN A 23 11.75 12.15 8.59
C GLN A 23 11.16 12.27 7.18
N SER A 24 10.47 11.23 6.70
CA SER A 24 10.04 11.11 5.29
C SER A 24 8.53 11.29 5.07
N GLY A 25 7.74 11.30 6.13
CA GLY A 25 6.27 11.19 6.09
C GLY A 25 5.75 9.85 5.55
N GLY A 26 6.65 8.89 5.28
CA GLY A 26 6.34 7.68 4.53
C GLY A 26 5.69 7.98 3.18
N ALA A 27 6.03 9.11 2.55
CA ALA A 27 5.49 9.47 1.25
C ALA A 27 6.01 8.49 0.18
N PRO A 28 5.17 8.09 -0.78
CA PRO A 28 5.63 7.29 -1.90
C PRO A 28 6.46 8.16 -2.87
N PRO A 29 7.29 7.55 -3.74
CA PRO A 29 8.06 8.27 -4.75
C PRO A 29 7.18 8.83 -5.86
N ASP A 30 7.77 9.65 -6.74
CA ASP A 30 7.12 10.16 -7.94
C ASP A 30 6.54 9.01 -8.79
N GLY A 31 5.37 9.27 -9.38
CA GLY A 31 4.63 8.25 -10.15
C GLY A 31 3.69 7.38 -9.33
N VAL A 32 3.66 7.54 -8.00
CA VAL A 32 2.68 6.89 -7.12
C VAL A 32 1.84 7.93 -6.40
N ARG A 33 0.54 7.94 -6.69
CA ARG A 33 -0.45 8.80 -6.04
C ARG A 33 -1.08 8.07 -4.87
N LEU A 34 -0.79 8.51 -3.65
CA LEU A 34 -1.44 7.99 -2.45
C LEU A 34 -2.89 8.48 -2.37
N LEU A 35 -3.87 7.56 -2.39
CA LEU A 35 -5.29 7.90 -2.23
C LEU A 35 -5.69 7.99 -0.75
N GLY A 36 -5.08 7.16 0.08
CA GLY A 36 -5.34 7.12 1.51
C GLY A 36 -4.45 6.12 2.21
N ARG A 37 -4.31 6.31 3.52
CA ARG A 37 -3.44 5.51 4.38
C ARG A 37 -4.03 5.36 5.77
N TRP A 38 -4.05 4.14 6.27
CA TRP A 38 -4.60 3.81 7.59
C TRP A 38 -3.62 2.94 8.37
N HIS A 39 -3.54 3.20 9.68
CA HIS A 39 -2.68 2.48 10.61
C HIS A 39 -3.55 1.76 11.63
N GLY A 40 -3.26 0.48 11.88
CA GLY A 40 -3.87 -0.27 12.97
C GLY A 40 -3.29 0.19 14.32
N ILE A 41 -4.11 0.17 15.37
CA ILE A 41 -3.67 0.51 16.73
C ILE A 41 -3.26 -0.75 17.49
N GLY A 42 -2.22 -0.65 18.31
CA GLY A 42 -1.73 -1.72 19.21
C GLY A 42 -0.72 -2.70 18.59
N SER A 43 -0.47 -2.62 17.28
CA SER A 43 0.58 -3.36 16.57
C SER A 43 1.13 -2.52 15.42
N ILE A 44 2.32 -2.82 14.91
CA ILE A 44 2.85 -2.14 13.73
C ILE A 44 2.20 -2.77 12.50
N ARG A 45 1.07 -2.22 12.08
CA ARG A 45 0.40 -2.64 10.84
C ARG A 45 -0.38 -1.51 10.20
N GLY A 46 -0.66 -1.65 8.92
CA GLY A 46 -1.51 -0.71 8.20
C GLY A 46 -1.58 -1.06 6.73
N PHE A 47 -2.30 -0.21 6.00
CA PHE A 47 -2.36 -0.30 4.55
C PHE A 47 -2.52 1.07 3.90
N ALA A 48 -2.12 1.14 2.64
CA ALA A 48 -2.29 2.29 1.79
C ALA A 48 -2.97 1.86 0.49
N VAL A 49 -3.86 2.70 -0.02
CA VAL A 49 -4.40 2.57 -1.37
C VAL A 49 -3.71 3.62 -2.23
N CYS A 50 -3.16 3.19 -3.35
CA CYS A 50 -2.41 4.05 -4.25
C CYS A 50 -2.77 3.80 -5.71
N GLU A 51 -2.60 4.84 -6.52
CA GLU A 51 -2.66 4.77 -7.96
C GLU A 51 -1.27 4.96 -8.55
N CYS A 52 -0.92 4.11 -9.52
CA CYS A 52 0.26 4.30 -10.34
C CYS A 52 -0.02 3.85 -11.78
N SER A 53 0.71 4.41 -12.74
CA SER A 53 0.66 3.94 -14.13
C SER A 53 1.63 2.78 -14.38
N GLU A 54 2.72 2.72 -13.62
CA GLU A 54 3.80 1.73 -13.74
C GLU A 54 4.05 1.07 -12.38
N VAL A 55 4.54 -0.17 -12.38
CA VAL A 55 4.70 -0.97 -11.14
C VAL A 55 6.02 -0.69 -10.40
N GLU A 56 7.05 -0.25 -11.13
CA GLU A 56 8.40 -0.02 -10.63
C GLU A 56 8.45 0.99 -9.48
N PRO A 57 7.76 2.15 -9.53
CA PRO A 57 7.76 3.10 -8.42
C PRO A 57 7.17 2.53 -7.12
N ILE A 58 6.15 1.67 -7.20
CA ILE A 58 5.58 0.98 -6.02
C ILE A 58 6.57 -0.04 -5.46
N ALA A 59 7.25 -0.79 -6.33
CA ALA A 59 8.27 -1.75 -5.90
C ALA A 59 9.47 -1.05 -5.21
N GLN A 60 9.92 0.09 -5.76
CA GLN A 60 10.95 0.93 -5.13
C GLN A 60 10.51 1.42 -3.75
N TRP A 61 9.25 1.86 -3.62
CA TRP A 61 8.71 2.27 -2.34
C TRP A 61 8.70 1.12 -1.33
N ALA A 62 8.32 -0.08 -1.76
CA ALA A 62 8.35 -1.28 -0.92
C ALA A 62 9.77 -1.59 -0.43
N LEU A 63 10.75 -1.56 -1.32
CA LEU A 63 12.16 -1.84 -0.99
C LEU A 63 12.74 -0.83 0.01
N ALA A 64 12.29 0.42 0.01
CA ALA A 64 12.72 1.44 0.97
C ALA A 64 12.27 1.16 2.43
N TRP A 65 11.34 0.22 2.62
CA TRP A 65 10.80 -0.18 3.92
C TRP A 65 10.98 -1.67 4.23
N ALA A 66 11.48 -2.46 3.29
CA ALA A 66 11.56 -3.92 3.39
C ALA A 66 12.53 -4.42 4.48
N ASP A 67 13.43 -3.57 4.97
CA ASP A 67 14.29 -3.87 6.13
C ASP A 67 13.54 -3.79 7.47
N LEU A 68 12.41 -3.09 7.52
CA LEU A 68 11.61 -2.90 8.73
C LEU A 68 10.28 -3.68 8.66
N PHE A 69 9.66 -3.76 7.50
CA PHE A 69 8.29 -4.23 7.33
C PHE A 69 8.20 -5.46 6.43
N SER A 70 7.30 -6.37 6.80
CA SER A 70 6.74 -7.35 5.86
C SER A 70 5.65 -6.67 5.05
N LEU A 71 5.85 -6.61 3.73
CA LEU A 71 4.97 -5.91 2.79
C LEU A 71 4.22 -6.92 1.91
N ASP A 72 2.95 -6.65 1.66
CA ASP A 72 2.10 -7.39 0.72
C ASP A 72 1.40 -6.38 -0.20
N ILE A 73 1.63 -6.52 -1.50
CA ILE A 73 1.18 -5.54 -2.50
C ILE A 73 0.39 -6.27 -3.57
N VAL A 74 -0.88 -5.87 -3.72
CA VAL A 74 -1.80 -6.49 -4.65
C VAL A 74 -2.46 -5.45 -5.55
N PRO A 75 -2.66 -5.75 -6.85
CA PRO A 75 -3.51 -4.93 -7.69
C PRO A 75 -4.95 -4.98 -7.15
N ALA A 76 -5.65 -3.86 -7.28
CA ALA A 76 -7.01 -3.69 -6.79
C ALA A 76 -7.93 -3.14 -7.89
N MET A 77 -9.24 -3.30 -7.67
CA MET A 77 -10.29 -2.81 -8.55
C MET A 77 -11.33 -2.07 -7.72
N THR A 78 -11.96 -1.05 -8.31
CA THR A 78 -13.11 -0.39 -7.68
C THR A 78 -14.36 -1.26 -7.79
N ASP A 79 -15.36 -0.96 -6.96
CA ASP A 79 -16.66 -1.62 -7.00
C ASP A 79 -17.30 -1.53 -8.40
N GLU A 80 -17.16 -0.38 -9.10
CA GLU A 80 -17.70 -0.21 -10.45
C GLU A 80 -16.99 -1.13 -11.46
N GLN A 81 -15.67 -1.32 -11.33
CA GLN A 81 -14.91 -2.18 -12.24
C GLN A 81 -15.28 -3.65 -12.00
N VAL A 82 -15.34 -4.08 -10.74
CA VAL A 82 -15.75 -5.45 -10.38
C VAL A 82 -17.20 -5.69 -10.80
N GLY A 83 -18.11 -4.74 -10.53
CA GLY A 83 -19.52 -4.84 -10.88
C GLY A 83 -19.76 -5.03 -12.38
N LYS A 84 -19.01 -4.33 -13.24
CA LYS A 84 -19.07 -4.53 -14.70
C LYS A 84 -18.69 -5.95 -15.12
N LEU A 85 -17.62 -6.50 -14.55
CA LEU A 85 -17.19 -7.87 -14.85
C LEU A 85 -18.20 -8.90 -14.36
N LEU A 86 -18.78 -8.70 -13.17
CA LEU A 86 -19.79 -9.59 -12.61
C LEU A 86 -21.09 -9.58 -13.45
N ALA A 87 -21.53 -8.41 -13.92
CA ALA A 87 -22.69 -8.31 -14.81
C ALA A 87 -22.45 -9.09 -16.12
N GLN A 88 -21.30 -8.88 -16.75
CA GLN A 88 -20.89 -9.60 -17.96
C GLN A 88 -20.86 -11.12 -17.74
N ALA A 89 -20.25 -11.58 -16.64
CA ALA A 89 -20.18 -13.01 -16.31
C ALA A 89 -21.56 -13.62 -16.03
N ALA A 90 -22.50 -12.83 -15.51
CA ALA A 90 -23.89 -13.23 -15.28
C ALA A 90 -24.78 -13.12 -16.54
N GLY A 91 -24.23 -12.67 -17.69
CA GLY A 91 -25.00 -12.45 -18.92
C GLY A 91 -26.03 -11.31 -18.80
N ARG A 92 -25.76 -10.32 -17.94
CA ARG A 92 -26.60 -9.15 -17.71
C ARG A 92 -26.00 -7.89 -18.34
#